data_AF-W2S8Q5-F1
#
_entry.id   AF-W2S8Q5-F1
#
_cell.length_a   1.000
_cell.length_b   1.000
_cell.length_c   1.000
_cell.angle_alpha   90.00
_cell.angle_beta   90.00
_cell.angle_gamma   90.00
#
_symmetry.space_group_name_H-M   'P 1'
#
loop_
_entity.id
_entity.type
_entity.pdbx_description
1 polymer ?
#
loop_
_entity_poly.entity_id
_entity_poly.type
_entity_poly.pdbx_seq_one_letter_code
_entity_poly.pdbx_strand_id
1 'polypeptide(L)'
;MLYGAQTPNPGSTYLYSLTNINDPLVDFYDFFNGEDLQQKDLVLYLNFGMHHVPDTSDLSTTVFTNAQPGATIRPQNYFARDASRATKQQANIAEDGVVTFYGQKRAQGQVDLNKRETDLETIFKLTDESYLP
;
A
#
# COMPACT_ATOMS: atom_id res chain seq x y z
N MET A 1 -3.47 -16.71 1.02
CA MET A 1 -3.01 -18.10 0.84
C MET A 1 -1.61 -18.04 0.24
N LEU A 2 -0.67 -18.86 0.71
CA LEU A 2 0.77 -18.74 0.41
C LEU A 2 1.25 -19.95 -0.41
N TYR A 3 1.97 -19.73 -1.52
CA TYR A 3 2.37 -20.78 -2.48
C TYR A 3 3.77 -20.58 -3.06
N GLY A 4 4.41 -21.64 -3.55
CA GLY A 4 5.64 -21.53 -4.34
C GLY A 4 5.42 -20.71 -5.62
N ALA A 5 6.40 -19.91 -6.04
CA ALA A 5 6.33 -19.19 -7.30
C ALA A 5 6.45 -20.16 -8.50
N GLN A 6 5.44 -20.19 -9.39
CA GLN A 6 5.42 -21.03 -10.59
C GLN A 6 5.37 -20.17 -11.88
N THR A 7 6.23 -20.50 -12.85
CA THR A 7 6.14 -20.03 -14.25
C THR A 7 5.69 -21.20 -15.13
N PRO A 8 4.73 -21.05 -16.07
CA PRO A 8 4.66 -19.92 -17.00
C PRO A 8 3.37 -19.07 -16.94
N ASN A 9 2.46 -19.29 -15.99
CA ASN A 9 1.19 -18.59 -15.95
C ASN A 9 1.12 -17.57 -14.79
N PRO A 10 1.30 -16.26 -15.04
CA PRO A 10 1.46 -15.27 -13.97
C PRO A 10 0.15 -14.86 -13.27
N GLY A 11 -1.02 -15.28 -13.79
CA GLY A 11 -2.33 -14.88 -13.27
C GLY A 11 -3.03 -15.97 -12.46
N SER A 12 -3.79 -15.57 -11.44
CA SER A 12 -4.68 -16.48 -10.68
C SER A 12 -6.04 -16.74 -11.35
N THR A 13 -6.25 -16.19 -12.54
CA THR A 13 -7.43 -16.37 -13.40
C THR A 13 -7.09 -16.00 -14.84
N TYR A 14 -8.00 -16.26 -15.77
CA TYR A 14 -7.90 -15.85 -17.16
C TYR A 14 -9.15 -15.12 -17.63
N LEU A 15 -9.02 -14.22 -18.60
CA LEU A 15 -10.12 -13.39 -19.13
C LEU A 15 -11.36 -14.22 -19.53
N TYR A 16 -11.14 -15.40 -20.11
CA TYR A 16 -12.21 -16.25 -20.64
C TYR A 16 -12.74 -17.30 -19.64
N SER A 17 -12.30 -17.27 -18.37
CA SER A 17 -12.77 -18.21 -17.34
C SER A 17 -14.29 -18.13 -17.12
N LEU A 18 -14.89 -16.96 -17.39
CA LEU A 18 -16.35 -16.76 -17.32
C LEU A 18 -17.12 -17.52 -18.42
N THR A 19 -16.47 -17.86 -19.53
CA THR A 19 -17.11 -18.51 -20.69
C THR A 19 -17.08 -20.03 -20.63
N ASN A 20 -16.15 -20.60 -19.84
CA ASN A 20 -16.08 -22.03 -19.59
C ASN A 20 -15.63 -22.28 -18.14
N ILE A 21 -16.62 -22.36 -17.24
CA ILE A 21 -16.37 -22.51 -15.80
C ILE A 21 -15.92 -23.92 -15.40
N ASN A 22 -16.18 -24.93 -16.24
CA ASN A 22 -15.88 -26.33 -15.92
C ASN A 22 -14.46 -26.74 -16.34
N ASP A 23 -13.87 -26.00 -17.26
CA ASP A 23 -12.52 -26.23 -17.80
C ASP A 23 -11.89 -24.87 -18.16
N PRO A 24 -11.55 -24.05 -17.15
CA PRO A 24 -10.95 -22.74 -17.37
C PRO A 24 -9.48 -22.91 -17.80
N LEU A 25 -8.99 -21.97 -18.63
CA LEU A 25 -7.58 -21.96 -19.04
C LEU A 25 -6.59 -21.74 -17.88
N VAL A 26 -7.09 -21.21 -16.76
CA VAL A 26 -6.37 -21.10 -15.48
C VAL A 26 -7.30 -21.62 -14.40
N ASP A 27 -7.00 -22.79 -13.84
CA ASP A 27 -7.61 -23.26 -12.58
C ASP A 27 -6.69 -22.88 -11.43
N PHE A 28 -7.19 -22.07 -10.49
CA PHE A 28 -6.41 -21.67 -9.32
C PHE A 28 -6.07 -22.87 -8.41
N TYR A 29 -6.88 -23.93 -8.44
CA TYR A 29 -6.61 -25.15 -7.67
C TYR A 29 -5.33 -25.88 -8.12
N ASP A 30 -4.88 -25.69 -9.35
CA ASP A 30 -3.66 -26.34 -9.85
C ASP A 30 -2.39 -25.86 -9.13
N PHE A 31 -2.42 -24.67 -8.52
CA PHE A 31 -1.32 -24.18 -7.68
C PHE A 31 -1.20 -24.97 -6.35
N PHE A 32 -2.21 -25.75 -5.97
CA PHE A 32 -2.26 -26.55 -4.75
C PHE A 32 -1.76 -27.98 -4.99
N ASN A 33 -0.57 -28.09 -5.59
CA ASN A 33 0.00 -29.36 -6.07
C ASN A 33 0.87 -30.12 -5.03
N GLY A 34 0.93 -29.65 -3.78
CA GLY A 34 1.68 -30.30 -2.70
C GLY A 34 3.18 -30.00 -2.68
N GLU A 35 3.64 -28.96 -3.39
CA GLU A 35 5.02 -28.48 -3.30
C GLU A 35 5.43 -28.10 -1.86
N ASP A 36 6.68 -28.40 -1.51
CA ASP A 36 7.27 -27.97 -0.24
C ASP A 36 7.45 -26.45 -0.21
N LEU A 37 7.02 -25.83 0.89
CA LEU A 37 7.05 -24.38 1.09
C LEU A 37 8.18 -23.92 2.03
N GLN A 38 8.94 -24.85 2.61
CA GLN A 38 10.00 -24.50 3.57
C GLN A 38 11.15 -23.77 2.87
N GLN A 39 11.38 -22.52 3.28
CA GLN A 39 12.47 -21.67 2.77
C GLN A 39 12.47 -21.55 1.24
N LYS A 40 11.28 -21.39 0.65
CA LYS A 40 11.10 -21.15 -0.79
C LYS A 40 10.72 -19.71 -1.07
N ASP A 41 10.75 -19.35 -2.35
CA ASP A 41 10.08 -18.15 -2.84
C ASP A 41 8.56 -18.37 -2.78
N LEU A 42 7.86 -17.42 -2.17
CA LEU A 42 6.45 -17.57 -1.84
C LEU A 42 5.62 -16.41 -2.40
N VAL A 43 4.47 -16.75 -2.98
CA VAL A 43 3.44 -15.86 -3.46
C VAL A 43 2.26 -15.88 -2.50
N LEU A 44 1.85 -14.70 -2.04
CA LEU A 44 0.67 -14.52 -1.20
C LEU A 44 -0.51 -14.02 -2.02
N TYR A 45 -1.53 -14.87 -2.21
CA TYR A 45 -2.81 -14.50 -2.79
C TYR A 45 -3.77 -14.02 -1.69
N LEU A 46 -4.24 -12.78 -1.78
CA LEU A 46 -5.18 -12.18 -0.83
C LEU A 46 -6.50 -11.88 -1.53
N ASN A 47 -7.61 -12.21 -0.87
CA ASN A 47 -8.94 -11.85 -1.34
C ASN A 47 -9.46 -10.64 -0.57
N PHE A 48 -10.03 -9.69 -1.30
CA PHE A 48 -10.73 -8.53 -0.74
C PHE A 48 -12.13 -8.52 -1.31
N GLY A 49 -13.12 -8.43 -0.44
CA GLY A 49 -14.53 -8.49 -0.82
C GLY A 49 -15.41 -7.93 0.28
N MET A 50 -16.69 -7.75 -0.04
CA MET A 50 -17.69 -7.21 0.87
C MET A 50 -19.01 -7.96 0.69
N HIS A 51 -19.69 -8.21 1.80
CA HIS A 51 -21.11 -8.55 1.76
C HIS A 51 -21.89 -7.24 1.61
N HIS A 52 -22.34 -6.96 0.39
CA HIS A 52 -23.03 -5.71 0.08
C HIS A 52 -24.54 -5.95 0.06
N VAL A 53 -25.25 -5.40 1.05
CA VAL A 53 -26.72 -5.30 1.09
C VAL A 53 -27.06 -3.83 0.92
N PRO A 54 -27.40 -3.37 -0.30
CA PRO A 54 -27.60 -1.96 -0.56
C PRO A 54 -28.79 -1.38 0.20
N ASP A 55 -28.69 -0.12 0.58
CA ASP A 55 -29.80 0.65 1.17
C ASP A 55 -29.96 2.05 0.53
N THR A 56 -30.77 2.92 1.12
CA THR A 56 -31.03 4.25 0.56
C THR A 56 -29.79 5.15 0.54
N SER A 57 -28.75 4.84 1.32
CA SER A 57 -27.47 5.55 1.30
C SER A 57 -26.63 5.26 0.05
N ASP A 58 -26.94 4.19 -0.69
CA ASP A 58 -26.30 3.86 -1.97
C ASP A 58 -26.91 4.62 -3.17
N LEU A 59 -27.92 5.46 -2.95
CA LEU A 59 -28.50 6.30 -4.00
C LEU A 59 -27.81 7.68 -4.04
N SER A 60 -27.34 8.18 -5.18
CA SER A 60 -27.31 7.58 -6.54
C SER A 60 -26.09 6.70 -6.81
N THR A 61 -25.16 6.62 -5.85
CA THR A 61 -23.95 5.82 -5.95
C THR A 61 -23.53 5.33 -4.57
N THR A 62 -22.96 4.12 -4.51
CA THR A 62 -22.33 3.60 -3.29
C THR A 62 -21.14 4.46 -2.90
N VAL A 63 -21.05 4.80 -1.61
CA VAL A 63 -20.00 5.68 -1.12
C VAL A 63 -18.74 4.92 -0.71
N PHE A 64 -17.58 5.46 -1.11
CA PHE A 64 -16.29 4.90 -0.72
C PHE A 64 -15.99 4.97 0.78
N THR A 65 -16.75 5.72 1.59
CA THR A 65 -16.47 5.80 3.04
C THR A 65 -16.72 4.49 3.76
N ASN A 66 -17.65 3.66 3.25
CA ASN A 66 -18.08 2.42 3.92
C ASN A 66 -17.70 1.18 3.12
N ALA A 67 -17.55 1.32 1.80
CA ALA A 67 -17.23 0.23 0.88
C ALA A 67 -15.70 0.07 0.69
N GLN A 68 -14.96 -0.33 1.75
CA GLN A 68 -13.49 -0.38 1.74
C GLN A 68 -12.91 -1.69 2.32
N PRO A 69 -12.62 -2.70 1.47
CA PRO A 69 -11.82 -3.85 1.89
C PRO A 69 -10.32 -3.57 1.68
N GLY A 70 -9.46 -4.15 2.52
CA GLY A 70 -8.01 -4.01 2.37
C GLY A 70 -7.22 -4.81 3.41
N ALA A 71 -5.88 -4.78 3.28
CA ALA A 71 -4.94 -5.35 4.23
C ALA A 71 -3.74 -4.43 4.42
N THR A 72 -2.95 -4.70 5.46
CA THR A 72 -1.65 -4.07 5.66
C THR A 72 -0.62 -5.16 5.91
N ILE A 73 0.51 -5.11 5.22
CA ILE A 73 1.70 -5.90 5.54
C ILE A 73 2.57 -5.04 6.45
N ARG A 74 2.90 -5.56 7.63
CA ARG A 74 3.70 -4.84 8.63
C ARG A 74 4.96 -5.61 8.98
N PRO A 75 6.07 -4.91 9.26
CA PRO A 75 7.28 -5.55 9.77
C PRO A 75 6.97 -6.36 11.04
N GLN A 76 7.35 -7.63 11.06
CA GLN A 76 7.29 -8.51 12.24
C GLN A 76 8.70 -9.02 12.49
N ASN A 77 9.32 -8.58 13.60
CA ASN A 77 10.72 -8.87 13.94
C ASN A 77 11.75 -8.59 12.83
N TYR A 78 11.40 -7.76 11.84
CA TYR A 78 12.26 -7.44 10.72
C TYR A 78 13.32 -6.37 11.05
N PHE A 79 12.98 -5.45 11.96
CA PHE A 79 13.89 -4.40 12.45
C PHE A 79 14.16 -4.56 13.95
N ALA A 80 15.34 -4.11 14.39
CA ALA A 80 15.71 -4.12 15.82
C ALA A 80 14.88 -3.14 16.68
N ARG A 81 14.24 -2.15 16.05
CA ARG A 81 13.37 -1.15 16.69
C ARG A 81 12.43 -0.55 15.65
N ASP A 82 11.44 0.22 16.10
CA ASP A 82 10.55 0.96 15.22
C ASP A 82 11.34 1.88 14.27
N ALA A 83 11.20 1.61 12.97
CA ALA A 83 11.85 2.36 11.90
C ALA A 83 11.30 3.79 11.77
N SER A 84 10.07 4.05 12.23
CA SER A 84 9.45 5.38 12.16
C SER A 84 10.28 6.46 12.87
N ARG A 85 11.03 6.07 13.92
CA ARG A 85 11.89 6.96 14.72
C ARG A 85 12.97 7.69 13.92
N ALA A 86 13.33 7.19 12.74
CA ALA A 86 14.29 7.83 11.86
C ALA A 86 13.70 9.07 11.15
N THR A 87 12.38 9.27 11.19
CA THR A 87 11.74 10.43 10.57
C THR A 87 12.19 11.73 11.24
N LYS A 88 12.39 12.79 10.45
CA LYS A 88 12.52 14.15 10.98
C LYS A 88 11.15 14.75 11.31
N GLN A 89 10.06 14.15 10.85
CA GLN A 89 8.70 14.67 11.05
C GLN A 89 8.16 14.37 12.46
N GLN A 90 8.84 14.87 13.49
CA GLN A 90 8.53 14.62 14.89
C GLN A 90 8.90 15.84 15.75
N ALA A 91 8.26 15.96 16.90
CA ALA A 91 8.60 16.96 17.90
C ALA A 91 8.65 16.33 19.30
N ASN A 92 9.54 16.80 20.15
CA ASN A 92 9.60 16.45 21.56
C ASN A 92 9.43 17.72 22.40
N ILE A 93 8.54 17.67 23.39
CA ILE A 93 8.28 18.75 24.35
C ILE A 93 8.82 18.25 25.69
N ALA A 94 9.83 18.93 26.22
CA ALA A 94 10.43 18.63 27.51
C ALA A 94 9.59 19.19 28.67
N GLU A 95 9.86 18.73 29.90
CA GLU A 95 9.11 19.14 31.10
C GLU A 95 9.21 20.64 31.41
N ASP A 96 10.31 21.28 31.01
CA ASP A 96 10.53 22.71 31.11
C ASP A 96 9.85 23.52 29.99
N GLY A 97 9.14 22.85 29.07
CA GLY A 97 8.44 23.44 27.94
C GLY A 97 9.30 23.65 26.69
N VAL A 98 10.58 23.27 26.70
CA VAL A 98 11.45 23.38 25.51
C VAL A 98 11.00 22.37 24.44
N VAL A 99 10.86 22.85 23.20
CA VAL A 99 10.42 22.01 22.07
C VAL A 99 11.58 21.76 21.09
N THR A 100 11.86 20.48 20.82
CA THR A 100 12.85 20.03 19.83
C THR A 100 12.15 19.51 18.58
N PHE A 101 12.49 20.06 17.41
CA PHE A 101 11.87 19.73 16.11
C PHE A 101 12.78 18.91 15.17
N TYR A 102 13.89 18.36 15.66
CA TYR A 102 14.76 17.41 14.94
C TYR A 102 15.11 17.79 13.47
N GLY A 103 15.31 19.09 13.22
CA GLY A 103 15.67 19.65 11.91
C GLY A 103 14.50 20.08 11.02
N GLN A 104 13.24 19.94 11.46
CA GLN A 104 12.10 20.56 10.76
C GLN A 104 12.19 22.09 10.83
N LYS A 105 11.87 22.73 9.70
CA LYS A 105 11.64 24.17 9.63
C LYS A 105 10.16 24.41 9.46
N ARG A 106 9.57 25.32 10.24
CA ARG A 106 8.20 25.77 10.00
C ARG A 106 8.16 26.52 8.67
N ALA A 107 7.24 26.13 7.80
CA ALA A 107 6.95 26.90 6.60
C ALA A 107 6.52 28.32 7.00
N GLN A 108 7.08 29.31 6.33
CA GLN A 108 6.70 30.71 6.47
C GLN A 108 6.26 31.22 5.09
N GLY A 109 5.19 32.01 5.05
CA GLY A 109 4.63 32.56 3.81
C GLY A 109 3.20 32.09 3.53
N GLN A 110 2.71 32.42 2.33
CA GLN A 110 1.39 32.04 1.83
C GLN A 110 1.54 31.18 0.58
N VAL A 111 0.66 30.19 0.43
CA VAL A 111 0.56 29.37 -0.79
C VAL A 111 -0.72 29.77 -1.50
N ASP A 112 -0.62 30.12 -2.78
CA ASP A 112 -1.80 30.39 -3.62
C ASP A 112 -2.37 29.07 -4.13
N LEU A 113 -3.49 28.64 -3.54
CA LEU A 113 -4.17 27.39 -3.90
C LEU A 113 -4.89 27.44 -5.25
N ASN A 114 -5.04 28.63 -5.86
CA ASN A 114 -5.62 28.77 -7.20
C ASN A 114 -4.56 28.61 -8.30
N LYS A 115 -3.28 28.64 -7.94
CA LYS A 115 -2.17 28.48 -8.86
C LYS A 115 -2.01 26.98 -9.17
N ARG A 116 -2.50 26.56 -10.34
CA ARG A 116 -2.22 25.22 -10.87
C ARG A 116 -0.76 25.17 -11.31
N GLU A 117 0.13 24.79 -10.41
CA GLU A 117 1.56 24.66 -10.69
C GLU A 117 1.77 23.35 -11.50
N THR A 118 1.62 23.42 -12.82
CA THR A 118 1.92 22.31 -13.75
C THR A 118 3.41 22.23 -14.13
N ASP A 119 4.26 23.09 -13.56
CA ASP A 119 5.69 23.08 -13.87
C ASP A 119 6.42 22.11 -12.93
N LEU A 120 6.53 20.86 -13.36
CA LEU A 120 7.17 19.79 -12.61
C LEU A 120 8.68 20.04 -12.38
N GLU A 121 9.30 20.97 -13.11
CA GLU A 121 10.73 21.28 -12.96
C GLU A 121 11.06 22.16 -11.74
N THR A 122 10.10 22.93 -11.21
CA THR A 122 10.31 23.76 -10.01
C THR A 122 10.07 23.00 -8.70
N ILE A 123 9.29 21.92 -8.71
CA ILE A 123 8.96 21.13 -7.52
C ILE A 123 10.15 20.31 -7.01
N PHE A 124 11.02 19.82 -7.88
CA PHE A 124 12.18 19.00 -7.49
C PHE A 124 13.42 19.79 -7.07
N LYS A 125 13.39 21.13 -7.07
CA LYS A 125 14.53 21.95 -6.62
C LYS A 125 14.70 22.03 -5.09
N LEU A 126 13.89 21.31 -4.32
CA LEU A 126 14.00 21.24 -2.85
C LEU A 126 14.78 20.02 -2.32
N THR A 127 15.30 19.16 -3.19
CA THR A 127 16.29 18.16 -2.77
C THR A 127 17.69 18.75 -2.96
N ASP A 128 18.17 19.40 -1.90
CA ASP A 128 19.61 19.58 -1.71
C ASP A 128 20.29 18.21 -1.83
N GLU A 129 21.24 18.08 -2.76
CA GLU A 129 22.00 16.84 -3.05
C GLU A 129 22.89 16.38 -1.86
N SER A 130 22.81 17.06 -0.71
CA SER A 130 23.53 16.73 0.51
C SER A 130 22.99 15.51 1.28
N TYR A 131 21.96 14.82 0.76
CA TYR A 131 21.35 13.65 1.40
C TYR A 131 21.34 12.40 0.51
N LEU A 132 22.53 11.98 0.07
CA LEU A 132 22.79 10.59 -0.31
C LEU A 132 23.99 10.08 0.50
N PRO A 133 23.90 8.91 1.19
CA PRO A 133 25.07 8.21 1.70
C PRO A 133 25.93 7.62 0.57
#